data_AF-A0A934FN49-F1
#
_entry.id   AF-A0A934FN49-F1
#
_cell.length_a   1.000
_cell.length_b   1.000
_cell.length_c   1.000
_cell.angle_alpha   90.00
_cell.angle_beta   90.00
_cell.angle_gamma   90.00
#
_symmetry.space_group_name_H-M   'P 1'
#
loop_
_entity.id
_entity.type
_entity.pdbx_description
1 polymer ?
#
loop_
_entity_poly.entity_id
_entity_poly.type
_entity_poly.pdbx_seq_one_letter_code
_entity_poly.pdbx_strand_id
1 'polypeptide(L)'
;MPVAGTSEAKDPADRASGAVHAEGCFFPPTDFLNRGQPGEDAVGVGILKDYKAPFGRRAETEECGKQLGRENSPRNRITAKLLPPHHPRPCGHARALPAGGDFREQGDGGGVQAQMNNRPGKAHGWPELGNDLHILANAFDEHLREIKPVCR
;
A
#
# COMPACT_ATOMS: atom_id res chain seq x y z
N MET A 1 -10.27 -9.93 10.40
CA MET A 1 -10.93 -10.18 9.10
C MET A 1 -12.04 -9.15 8.97
N PRO A 2 -12.21 -8.49 7.80
CA PRO A 2 -13.31 -7.56 7.62
C PRO A 2 -14.65 -8.28 7.81
N VAL A 3 -15.58 -7.63 8.51
CA VAL A 3 -16.92 -8.17 8.76
C VAL A 3 -17.81 -7.87 7.55
N ALA A 4 -18.59 -8.84 7.11
CA ALA A 4 -19.57 -8.61 6.06
C ALA A 4 -20.70 -7.73 6.61
N GLY A 5 -21.16 -6.78 5.80
CA GLY A 5 -22.33 -5.97 6.16
C GLY A 5 -23.60 -6.82 6.19
N THR A 6 -24.56 -6.38 6.98
CA THR A 6 -25.86 -7.04 7.15
C THR A 6 -26.97 -6.14 6.62
N SER A 7 -27.57 -6.47 5.48
CA SER A 7 -28.51 -5.58 4.76
C SER A 7 -29.69 -5.12 5.62
N GLU A 8 -30.17 -6.00 6.50
CA GLU A 8 -31.31 -5.78 7.39
C GLU A 8 -30.93 -5.13 8.72
N ALA A 9 -29.66 -4.75 8.92
CA ALA A 9 -29.25 -4.11 10.18
C ALA A 9 -30.04 -2.82 10.42
N LYS A 10 -30.41 -2.60 11.68
CA LYS A 10 -31.09 -1.37 12.09
C LYS A 10 -30.18 -0.16 11.94
N ASP A 11 -28.90 -0.30 12.28
CA ASP A 11 -27.88 0.72 12.07
C ASP A 11 -27.37 0.69 10.62
N PRO A 12 -27.43 1.80 9.88
CA PRO A 12 -26.84 1.89 8.54
C PRO A 12 -25.34 1.53 8.48
N ALA A 13 -24.56 1.78 9.54
CA ALA A 13 -23.14 1.44 9.58
C ALA A 13 -22.92 -0.08 9.53
N ASP A 14 -23.78 -0.86 10.20
CA ASP A 14 -23.73 -2.32 10.24
C ASP A 14 -24.20 -2.98 8.93
N ARG A 15 -24.80 -2.19 8.02
CA ARG A 15 -25.12 -2.65 6.66
C ARG A 15 -23.92 -2.61 5.73
N ALA A 16 -22.94 -1.75 6.01
CA ALA A 16 -21.75 -1.62 5.20
C ALA A 16 -20.73 -2.74 5.53
N SER A 17 -19.90 -3.11 4.55
CA SER A 17 -18.78 -4.01 4.82
C SER A 17 -17.73 -3.30 5.67
N GLY A 18 -17.11 -4.03 6.60
CA GLY A 18 -15.91 -3.59 7.31
C GLY A 18 -14.63 -3.70 6.47
N ALA A 19 -14.73 -3.97 5.17
CA ALA A 19 -13.59 -3.99 4.26
C ALA A 19 -13.04 -2.58 4.01
N VAL A 20 -11.74 -2.50 3.70
CA VAL A 20 -11.15 -1.26 3.20
C VAL A 20 -11.65 -1.04 1.76
N HIS A 21 -12.26 0.10 1.50
CA HIS A 21 -12.84 0.41 0.18
C HIS A 21 -11.87 1.22 -0.71
N ALA A 22 -10.92 1.94 -0.11
CA ALA A 22 -9.84 2.64 -0.81
C ALA A 22 -8.63 2.80 0.12
N GLU A 23 -7.42 2.83 -0.46
CA GLU A 23 -6.17 3.04 0.28
C GLU A 23 -5.25 3.96 -0.52
N GLY A 24 -4.77 5.02 0.12
CA GLY A 24 -3.70 5.89 -0.36
C GLY A 24 -2.46 5.67 0.49
N CYS A 25 -1.32 5.41 -0.15
CA CYS A 25 -0.08 5.13 0.55
C CYS A 25 1.06 5.99 0.00
N PHE A 26 1.91 6.46 0.91
CA PHE A 26 3.14 7.17 0.60
C PHE A 26 4.34 6.28 0.92
N PHE A 27 5.21 6.09 -0.07
CA PHE A 27 6.47 5.35 0.06
C PHE A 27 6.34 3.94 0.69
N PRO A 28 5.34 3.12 0.34
CA PRO A 28 5.23 1.80 0.94
C PRO A 28 6.46 0.95 0.62
N PRO A 29 7.07 0.28 1.61
CA PRO A 29 7.91 -0.87 1.32
C PRO A 29 7.02 -2.01 0.81
N THR A 30 7.18 -2.40 -0.45
CA THR A 30 6.36 -3.43 -1.12
C THR A 30 7.03 -4.81 -1.12
N ASP A 31 8.35 -4.85 -1.07
CA ASP A 31 9.17 -6.05 -0.96
C ASP A 31 10.23 -5.87 0.14
N PHE A 32 10.11 -6.65 1.21
CA PHE A 32 11.04 -6.61 2.33
C PHE A 32 12.34 -7.38 2.08
N LEU A 33 12.44 -8.20 1.04
CA LEU A 33 13.66 -8.96 0.74
C LEU A 33 14.44 -8.42 -0.46
N ASN A 34 13.85 -7.49 -1.21
CA ASN A 34 14.47 -6.83 -2.36
C ASN A 34 14.23 -5.32 -2.31
N ARG A 35 14.57 -4.69 -1.19
CA ARG A 35 14.26 -3.27 -0.97
C ARG A 35 15.17 -2.37 -1.81
N GLY A 36 14.72 -2.04 -3.00
CA GLY A 36 15.41 -1.12 -3.91
C GLY A 36 16.46 -1.79 -4.80
N GLN A 37 17.01 -2.92 -4.37
CA GLN A 37 17.83 -3.80 -5.19
C GLN A 37 17.65 -5.27 -4.74
N PRO A 38 17.89 -6.25 -5.62
CA PRO A 38 17.77 -7.66 -5.27
C PRO A 38 18.65 -8.04 -4.08
N GLY A 39 18.08 -8.76 -3.11
CA GLY A 39 18.78 -9.23 -1.91
C GLY A 39 18.99 -8.19 -0.80
N GLU A 40 18.51 -6.95 -0.97
CA GLU A 40 18.50 -5.96 0.09
C GLU A 40 17.37 -6.28 1.10
N ASP A 41 17.73 -7.01 2.16
CA ASP A 41 16.82 -7.42 3.23
C ASP A 41 16.51 -6.25 4.19
N ALA A 42 15.23 -5.96 4.32
CA ALA A 42 14.67 -4.88 5.11
C ALA A 42 14.14 -5.34 6.48
N VAL A 43 14.25 -6.63 6.81
CA VAL A 43 13.77 -7.24 8.06
C VAL A 43 14.83 -7.13 9.14
N GLY A 44 15.24 -5.89 9.46
CA GLY A 44 16.14 -5.65 10.59
C GLY A 44 17.60 -6.07 10.37
N VAL A 45 18.05 -6.11 9.12
CA VAL A 45 19.46 -6.33 8.72
C VAL A 45 19.94 -5.20 7.80
N GLY A 46 21.25 -5.13 7.55
CA GLY A 46 21.85 -4.16 6.62
C GLY A 46 21.57 -2.69 7.01
N ILE A 47 21.20 -1.89 6.01
CA ILE A 47 20.87 -0.46 6.18
C ILE A 47 19.65 -0.25 7.11
N LEU A 48 18.80 -1.27 7.27
CA LEU A 48 17.60 -1.22 8.09
C LEU A 48 17.71 -2.01 9.40
N LYS A 49 18.93 -2.26 9.89
CA LYS A 49 19.18 -2.97 11.16
C LYS A 49 18.42 -2.37 12.36
N ASP A 50 18.22 -1.05 12.36
CA ASP A 50 17.55 -0.33 13.45
C ASP A 50 16.02 -0.50 13.41
N TYR A 51 15.47 -1.01 12.30
CA TYR A 51 14.04 -1.30 12.11
C TYR A 51 13.68 -2.76 12.41
N LYS A 52 14.46 -3.43 13.26
CA LYS A 52 14.20 -4.81 13.68
C LYS A 52 13.04 -4.93 14.66
N ALA A 53 12.87 -3.94 15.55
CA ALA A 53 11.84 -3.97 16.60
C ALA A 53 10.39 -4.16 16.07
N PRO A 54 9.96 -3.51 14.97
CA PRO A 54 8.64 -3.74 14.37
C PRO A 54 8.34 -5.19 13.96
N PHE A 55 9.37 -5.98 13.63
CA PHE A 55 9.21 -7.38 13.23
C PHE A 55 9.21 -8.37 14.42
N GLY A 56 9.45 -7.85 15.63
CA GLY A 56 9.41 -8.60 16.89
C GLY A 56 10.49 -9.67 17.00
N ARG A 57 10.32 -10.56 17.99
CA ARG A 57 11.31 -11.61 18.32
C ARG A 57 11.59 -12.57 17.17
N ARG A 58 10.65 -12.76 16.24
CA ARG A 58 10.83 -13.61 15.06
C ARG A 58 11.89 -13.04 14.09
N ALA A 59 12.23 -11.76 14.14
CA ALA A 59 13.32 -11.21 13.34
C ALA A 59 14.70 -11.36 14.01
N GLU A 60 14.79 -11.97 15.21
CA GLU A 60 16.05 -12.12 15.92
C GLU A 60 17.04 -13.00 15.16
N THR A 61 16.56 -14.05 14.50
CA THR A 61 17.35 -14.92 13.63
C THR A 61 17.18 -14.54 12.15
N GLU A 62 18.22 -14.74 11.36
CA GLU A 62 18.20 -14.44 9.92
C GLU A 62 17.16 -15.30 9.18
N GLU A 63 17.04 -16.57 9.54
CA GLU A 63 16.07 -17.48 8.92
C GLU A 63 14.63 -17.04 9.18
N CYS A 64 14.28 -16.78 10.44
CA CYS A 64 12.93 -16.34 10.78
C CYS A 64 12.65 -14.92 10.28
N GLY A 65 13.66 -14.05 10.18
CA GLY A 65 13.58 -12.74 9.53
C GLY A 65 13.24 -12.86 8.04
N LYS A 66 13.96 -13.70 7.29
CA LYS A 66 13.66 -13.96 5.87
C LYS A 66 12.27 -14.54 5.68
N GLN A 67 11.86 -15.45 6.56
CA GLN A 67 10.50 -16.00 6.53
C GLN A 67 9.45 -14.91 6.77
N LEU A 68 9.65 -14.03 7.75
CA LEU A 68 8.80 -12.86 7.97
C LEU A 68 8.77 -11.93 6.76
N GLY A 69 9.90 -11.73 6.08
CA GLY A 69 9.97 -10.94 4.86
C GLY A 69 9.11 -11.55 3.75
N ARG A 70 9.20 -12.86 3.52
CA ARG A 70 8.35 -13.57 2.55
C ARG A 70 6.87 -13.50 2.92
N GLU A 71 6.56 -13.72 4.19
CA GLU A 71 5.20 -13.71 4.71
C GLU A 71 4.58 -12.32 4.58
N ASN A 72 5.28 -11.25 4.99
CA ASN A 72 4.69 -9.93 5.19
C ASN A 72 4.93 -8.95 4.04
N SER A 73 5.78 -9.27 3.05
CA SER A 73 5.98 -8.41 1.89
C SER A 73 4.64 -8.17 1.16
N PRO A 74 4.16 -6.92 1.05
CA PRO A 74 2.87 -6.62 0.42
C PRO A 74 2.71 -7.18 -0.99
N ARG A 75 3.79 -7.24 -1.79
CA ARG A 75 3.76 -7.85 -3.15
C ARG A 75 3.23 -9.29 -3.15
N ASN A 76 3.55 -10.09 -2.13
CA ASN A 76 3.15 -11.50 -2.06
C ASN A 76 1.69 -11.67 -1.60
N ARG A 77 1.02 -10.57 -1.24
CA ARG A 77 -0.35 -10.54 -0.74
C ARG A 77 -1.31 -9.84 -1.69
N ILE A 78 -0.88 -9.45 -2.90
CA ILE A 78 -1.81 -8.97 -3.92
C ILE A 78 -2.70 -10.14 -4.34
N THR A 79 -4.00 -10.04 -4.05
CA THR A 79 -5.01 -11.02 -4.49
C THR A 79 -6.23 -10.28 -5.02
N ALA A 80 -7.00 -10.89 -5.92
CA ALA A 80 -8.26 -10.33 -6.40
C ALA A 80 -9.31 -10.08 -5.29
N LYS A 81 -9.12 -10.70 -4.11
CA LYS A 81 -9.98 -10.53 -2.92
C LYS A 81 -9.51 -9.41 -1.99
N LEU A 82 -8.31 -8.85 -2.21
CA LEU A 82 -7.81 -7.81 -1.31
C LEU A 82 -8.75 -6.60 -1.32
N LEU A 83 -9.36 -6.29 -2.47
CA LEU A 83 -10.20 -5.12 -2.70
C LEU A 83 -11.15 -5.39 -3.89
N PRO A 84 -12.38 -4.84 -3.91
CA PRO A 84 -13.31 -5.05 -5.02
C PRO A 84 -12.72 -4.54 -6.35
N PRO A 85 -12.93 -5.25 -7.47
CA PRO A 85 -12.25 -5.03 -8.76
C PRO A 85 -12.53 -3.70 -9.48
N HIS A 86 -13.26 -2.77 -8.87
CA HIS A 86 -13.77 -1.56 -9.53
C HIS A 86 -13.33 -0.22 -8.92
N HIS A 87 -12.34 -0.21 -8.01
CA HIS A 87 -11.95 1.03 -7.33
C HIS A 87 -10.50 1.41 -7.66
N PRO A 88 -10.28 2.54 -8.37
CA PRO A 88 -8.95 3.06 -8.59
C PRO A 88 -8.27 3.46 -7.27
N ARG A 89 -6.96 3.26 -7.20
CA ARG A 89 -6.12 3.55 -6.02
C ARG A 89 -5.18 4.71 -6.32
N PRO A 90 -5.17 5.81 -5.57
CA PRO A 90 -4.09 6.78 -5.64
C PRO A 90 -2.86 6.27 -4.85
N CYS A 91 -1.87 5.69 -5.50
CA CYS A 91 -0.56 5.43 -4.87
C CYS A 91 0.41 6.58 -5.16
N GLY A 92 0.78 7.32 -4.11
CA GLY A 92 1.80 8.35 -4.15
C GLY A 92 3.17 7.70 -3.99
N HIS A 93 3.94 7.59 -5.07
CA HIS A 93 5.32 7.14 -4.99
C HIS A 93 6.27 8.32 -5.08
N ALA A 94 7.18 8.41 -4.13
CA ALA A 94 8.27 9.37 -4.19
C ALA A 94 9.54 8.71 -3.69
N ARG A 95 9.88 7.64 -4.38
CA ARG A 95 11.25 7.28 -4.72
C ARG A 95 11.10 6.32 -5.89
N ALA A 96 11.83 6.57 -6.98
CA ALA A 96 12.11 5.53 -7.95
C ALA A 96 13.05 4.52 -7.27
N LEU A 97 12.49 3.67 -6.41
CA LEU A 97 13.05 2.37 -6.13
C LEU A 97 12.34 1.39 -7.08
N PRO A 98 13.05 0.45 -7.72
CA PRO A 98 12.48 -0.55 -8.62
C PRO A 98 11.22 -1.24 -8.08
N ALA A 99 11.08 -1.34 -6.75
CA ALA A 99 10.00 -2.04 -6.06
C ALA A 99 8.57 -1.49 -6.25
N GLY A 100 8.39 -0.28 -6.78
CA GLY A 100 7.06 0.29 -7.04
C GLY A 100 6.42 -0.16 -8.36
N GLY A 101 7.24 -0.44 -9.38
CA GLY A 101 6.75 -0.88 -10.71
C GLY A 101 6.09 -2.25 -10.65
N ASP A 102 6.75 -3.20 -9.99
CA ASP A 102 6.28 -4.59 -9.86
C ASP A 102 4.94 -4.71 -9.11
N PHE A 103 4.66 -3.78 -8.19
CA PHE A 103 3.41 -3.78 -7.43
C PHE A 103 2.22 -3.30 -8.28
N ARG A 104 2.44 -2.32 -9.16
CA ARG A 104 1.41 -1.85 -10.10
C ARG A 104 1.09 -2.91 -11.15
N GLU A 105 2.11 -3.52 -11.75
CA GLU A 105 1.93 -4.55 -12.78
C GLU A 105 1.16 -5.77 -12.22
N GLN A 106 1.48 -6.20 -10.99
CA GLN A 106 0.74 -7.26 -10.31
C GLN A 106 -0.70 -6.85 -9.94
N GLY A 107 -0.92 -5.59 -9.56
CA GLY A 107 -2.25 -5.06 -9.27
C GLY A 107 -3.16 -5.04 -10.50
N ASP A 108 -2.65 -4.50 -11.61
CA ASP A 108 -3.36 -4.43 -12.88
C ASP A 108 -3.69 -5.84 -13.41
N GLY A 109 -2.76 -6.80 -13.29
CA GLY A 109 -2.99 -8.22 -13.63
C GLY A 109 -3.99 -8.94 -12.71
N GLY A 110 -4.23 -8.42 -11.50
CA GLY A 110 -5.19 -8.93 -10.53
C GLY A 110 -6.59 -8.31 -10.62
N GLY A 111 -6.84 -7.42 -11.59
CA GLY A 111 -8.10 -6.67 -11.72
C GLY A 111 -8.25 -5.54 -10.70
N VAL A 112 -7.16 -5.08 -10.10
CA VAL A 112 -7.13 -3.97 -9.13
C VAL A 112 -6.65 -2.71 -9.85
N GLN A 113 -7.50 -1.70 -9.99
CA GLN A 113 -7.08 -0.44 -10.60
C GLN A 113 -6.12 0.32 -9.67
N ALA A 114 -4.84 0.43 -10.05
CA ALA A 114 -3.84 1.16 -9.28
C ALA A 114 -3.24 2.35 -10.06
N GLN A 115 -3.33 3.55 -9.51
CA GLN A 115 -2.70 4.76 -10.03
C GLN A 115 -1.38 5.00 -9.31
N MET A 116 -0.28 5.15 -10.05
CA MET A 116 1.03 5.47 -9.48
C MET A 116 1.48 6.87 -9.86
N ASN A 117 1.60 7.74 -8.85
CA ASN A 117 2.11 9.10 -8.99
C ASN A 117 3.56 9.13 -8.54
N ASN A 118 4.50 8.97 -9.47
CA ASN A 118 5.93 9.05 -9.16
C ASN A 118 6.39 10.52 -9.04
N ARG A 119 7.20 10.84 -8.05
CA ARG A 119 7.89 12.13 -7.89
C ARG A 119 9.40 11.95 -8.09
N PRO A 120 9.91 12.00 -9.34
CA PRO A 120 11.34 11.84 -9.61
C PRO A 120 12.18 12.87 -8.86
N GLY A 121 13.28 12.43 -8.26
CA GLY A 121 14.23 13.31 -7.56
C GLY A 121 13.78 13.84 -6.20
N LYS A 122 12.56 13.54 -5.75
CA LYS A 122 12.09 13.91 -4.40
C LYS A 122 12.45 12.81 -3.39
N ALA A 123 12.97 13.22 -2.23
CA ALA A 123 13.30 12.34 -1.11
C ALA A 123 12.09 12.13 -0.17
N HIS A 124 12.22 11.32 0.89
CA HIS A 124 11.16 11.24 1.91
C HIS A 124 10.91 12.61 2.54
N GLY A 125 9.65 13.05 2.58
CA GLY A 125 9.25 14.30 3.24
C GLY A 125 9.65 15.58 2.48
N TRP A 126 9.59 15.60 1.14
CA TRP A 126 9.87 16.83 0.40
C TRP A 126 8.95 17.99 0.86
N PRO A 127 9.37 19.26 0.68
CA PRO A 127 8.66 20.40 1.24
C PRO A 127 7.18 20.49 0.86
N GLU A 128 6.85 20.07 -0.36
CA GLU A 128 5.50 20.11 -0.90
C GLU A 128 4.69 18.82 -0.68
N LEU A 129 5.13 17.86 0.15
CA LEU A 129 4.42 16.59 0.37
C LEU A 129 2.98 16.80 0.84
N GLY A 130 2.72 17.86 1.60
CA GLY A 130 1.37 18.24 2.02
C GLY A 130 0.42 18.48 0.84
N ASN A 131 0.91 18.95 -0.31
CA ASN A 131 0.08 19.15 -1.49
C ASN A 131 -0.35 17.83 -2.13
N ASP A 132 0.45 16.77 -1.99
CA ASP A 132 0.11 15.45 -2.52
C ASP A 132 -1.03 14.79 -1.73
N LEU A 133 -1.32 15.26 -0.50
CA LEU A 133 -2.53 14.85 0.21
C LEU A 133 -3.80 15.23 -0.55
N HIS A 134 -3.79 16.35 -1.30
CA HIS A 134 -4.94 16.72 -2.14
C HIS A 134 -5.17 15.73 -3.28
N ILE A 135 -4.10 15.09 -3.78
CA ILE A 135 -4.22 14.06 -4.82
C ILE A 135 -4.92 12.82 -4.23
N LEU A 136 -4.52 12.40 -3.02
CA LEU A 136 -5.19 11.29 -2.34
C LEU A 136 -6.65 11.64 -2.02
N ALA A 137 -6.91 12.85 -1.51
CA ALA A 137 -8.25 13.31 -1.16
C ALA A 137 -9.19 13.35 -2.38
N ASN A 138 -8.73 13.90 -3.51
CA ASN A 138 -9.50 13.94 -4.74
C ASN A 138 -9.83 12.53 -5.26
N ALA A 139 -8.89 11.61 -5.19
CA ALA A 139 -9.12 10.23 -5.57
C ALA A 139 -10.08 9.53 -4.59
N PHE A 140 -10.01 9.80 -3.29
CA PHE A 140 -11.03 9.29 -2.36
C PHE A 140 -12.43 9.85 -2.64
N ASP A 141 -12.55 11.14 -2.95
CA ASP A 141 -13.83 11.75 -3.35
C ASP A 141 -14.37 11.12 -4.65
N GLU A 142 -13.50 10.88 -5.62
CA GLU A 142 -13.88 10.22 -6.87
C GLU A 142 -14.31 8.76 -6.65
N HIS A 143 -13.62 8.01 -5.78
CA HIS A 143 -13.82 6.56 -5.65
C HIS A 143 -14.84 6.16 -4.58
N LEU A 144 -14.97 6.93 -3.50
CA LEU A 144 -15.88 6.63 -2.40
C LEU A 144 -17.19 7.41 -2.51
N ARG A 145 -17.20 8.54 -3.21
CA ARG A 145 -18.37 9.44 -3.29
C ARG A 145 -18.82 9.72 -4.71
N GLU A 146 -18.10 9.21 -5.72
CA GLU A 146 -18.38 9.45 -7.14
C GLU A 146 -18.36 10.95 -7.53
N ILE A 147 -17.63 11.76 -6.78
CA ILE A 147 -17.49 13.20 -7.04
C ILE A 147 -16.27 13.40 -7.93
N LYS A 148 -16.49 13.85 -9.16
CA LYS A 148 -15.38 14.17 -10.06
C LYS A 148 -14.54 15.32 -9.48
N PRO A 149 -13.20 15.24 -9.53
CA PRO A 149 -12.35 16.32 -9.09
C PRO A 149 -12.65 17.59 -9.90
N VAL A 150 -12.96 18.67 -9.20
CA VAL A 150 -13.09 19.99 -9.83
C VAL A 150 -11.68 20.42 -10.24
N CYS A 151 -11.44 20.69 -11.53
CA CYS A 151 -10.17 21.22 -12.00
C CYS A 151 -9.76 22.41 -11.11
N ARG A 152 -8.57 22.31 -10.49
CA ARG A 152 -7.93 23.39 -9.75
C ARG A 152 -6.62 23.74 -10.44
#